data_AF-A0A3M8G6J5-F1
#
_entry.id   AF-A0A3M8G6J5-F1
#
_cell.length_a   1.000
_cell.length_b   1.000
_cell.length_c   1.000
_cell.angle_alpha   90.00
_cell.angle_beta   90.00
_cell.angle_gamma   90.00
#
_symmetry.space_group_name_H-M   'P 1'
#
loop_
_entity.id
_entity.type
_entity.pdbx_description
1 polymer ?
#
loop_
_entity_poly.entity_id
_entity_poly.type
_entity_poly.pdbx_seq_one_letter_code
_entity_poly.pdbx_strand_id
1 'polypeptide(L)'
;MGTYHTRKLLMICLLVFGCNTTKPFEVELIRDGGKEEAIENAILDFSNTTKMYNKYQVFRVNIKYLDAYNGLILVMINENFIYLLETEETVPGSIGKMPSRFIEKDGKLFLWWDNDYALTAEALAVYEKYDILQDDENGLLKLPEIDIRVKSDGKSVRYFFCEDDLTKYKKVVSDRGFIERPNIKCD
;
A
#
# COMPACT_ATOMS: atom_id res chain seq x y z
N MET A 1 -65.20 26.78 26.54
CA MET A 1 -64.44 26.22 27.68
C MET A 1 -63.36 25.31 27.08
N GLY A 2 -62.08 25.62 27.30
CA GLY A 2 -60.93 24.80 26.89
C GLY A 2 -60.04 25.40 25.79
N THR A 3 -59.16 26.33 26.15
CA THR A 3 -58.00 26.72 25.33
C THR A 3 -56.81 25.82 25.70
N TYR A 4 -56.36 24.95 24.79
CA TYR A 4 -55.16 24.15 25.00
C TYR A 4 -53.91 24.94 24.57
N HIS A 5 -53.08 25.30 25.55
CA HIS A 5 -51.72 25.77 25.35
C HIS A 5 -50.78 24.58 25.14
N THR A 6 -50.29 24.38 23.92
CA THR A 6 -49.15 23.50 23.66
C THR A 6 -47.86 24.31 23.79
N ARG A 7 -47.19 24.13 24.94
CA ARG A 7 -45.82 24.61 25.18
C ARG A 7 -44.89 24.00 24.13
N LYS A 8 -44.30 24.82 23.26
CA LYS A 8 -43.18 24.42 22.39
C LYS A 8 -41.93 24.27 23.27
N LEU A 9 -41.54 23.03 23.55
CA LEU A 9 -40.26 22.71 24.19
C LEU A 9 -39.16 22.86 23.12
N LEU A 10 -38.31 23.89 23.24
CA LEU A 10 -37.17 24.09 22.34
C LEU A 10 -36.05 23.13 22.76
N MET A 11 -35.90 22.03 22.03
CA MET A 11 -34.81 21.08 22.22
C MET A 11 -33.56 21.63 21.53
N ILE A 12 -32.70 22.31 22.30
CA ILE A 12 -31.39 22.77 21.83
C ILE A 12 -30.48 21.54 21.76
N CYS A 13 -30.32 20.97 20.56
CA CYS A 13 -29.27 19.99 20.28
C CYS A 13 -27.91 20.70 20.35
N LEU A 14 -27.22 20.55 21.49
CA LEU A 14 -25.79 20.83 21.59
C LEU A 14 -25.04 19.84 20.70
N LEU A 15 -24.79 20.25 19.45
CA LEU A 15 -23.81 19.63 18.58
C LEU A 15 -22.44 19.86 19.20
N VAL A 16 -21.99 18.91 20.01
CA VAL A 16 -20.60 18.84 20.46
C VAL A 16 -19.79 18.38 19.25
N PHE A 17 -19.39 19.33 18.40
CA PHE A 17 -18.30 19.12 17.46
C PHE A 17 -17.03 18.93 18.29
N GLY A 18 -16.79 17.70 18.73
CA GLY A 18 -15.48 17.31 19.22
C GLY A 18 -14.49 17.58 18.09
N CYS A 19 -13.61 18.55 18.28
CA CYS A 19 -12.39 18.66 17.48
C CYS A 19 -11.61 17.36 17.69
N ASN A 20 -11.80 16.37 16.81
CA ASN A 20 -10.86 15.28 16.68
C ASN A 20 -9.58 15.92 16.11
N THR A 21 -8.67 16.33 16.99
CA THR A 21 -7.29 16.60 16.59
C THR A 21 -6.68 15.25 16.27
N THR A 22 -6.80 14.82 15.01
CA THR A 22 -6.09 13.65 14.50
C THR A 22 -4.60 13.91 14.73
N LYS A 23 -3.90 12.99 15.40
CA LYS A 23 -2.45 13.09 15.52
C LYS A 23 -1.84 13.06 14.11
N PRO A 24 -0.78 13.84 13.84
CA PRO A 24 -0.05 13.75 12.57
C PRO A 24 0.45 12.32 12.38
N PHE A 25 0.32 11.74 11.19
CA PHE A 25 0.73 10.35 10.95
C PHE A 25 2.23 10.15 11.17
N GLU A 26 3.03 11.21 11.10
CA GLU A 26 4.47 11.19 11.32
C GLU A 26 4.85 10.72 12.73
N VAL A 27 3.95 10.83 13.72
CA VAL A 27 4.19 10.31 15.08
C VAL A 27 4.05 8.80 15.18
N GLU A 28 3.46 8.17 14.16
CA GLU A 28 3.28 6.71 14.05
C GLU A 28 4.41 6.07 13.23
N LEU A 29 5.33 6.87 12.67
CA LEU A 29 6.50 6.34 11.97
C LEU A 29 7.38 5.54 12.92
N ILE A 30 7.72 4.33 12.49
CA ILE A 30 8.62 3.43 13.18
C ILE A 30 10.04 3.96 12.97
N ARG A 31 10.81 4.08 14.05
CA ARG A 31 12.18 4.61 13.99
C ARG A 31 13.21 3.55 13.64
N ASP A 32 13.16 2.42 14.33
CA ASP A 32 14.18 1.38 14.26
C ASP A 32 13.58 0.11 13.61
N GLY A 33 14.34 -0.59 12.78
CA GLY A 33 13.85 -1.77 12.08
C GLY A 33 14.60 -2.06 10.78
N GLY A 34 14.04 -2.93 9.96
CA GLY A 34 14.59 -3.34 8.68
C GLY A 34 13.59 -3.18 7.54
N LYS A 35 13.48 -4.22 6.71
CA LYS A 35 12.70 -4.18 5.47
C LYS A 35 11.20 -4.03 5.75
N GLU A 36 10.69 -4.75 6.75
CA GLU A 36 9.29 -4.73 7.13
C GLU A 36 8.86 -3.35 7.64
N GLU A 37 9.59 -2.77 8.58
CA GLU A 37 9.26 -1.47 9.16
C GLU A 37 9.39 -0.33 8.13
N ALA A 38 10.35 -0.43 7.21
CA ALA A 38 10.47 0.51 6.09
C ALA A 38 9.25 0.43 5.14
N ILE A 39 8.73 -0.77 4.88
CA ILE A 39 7.48 -0.95 4.11
C ILE A 39 6.31 -0.34 4.86
N GLU A 40 6.17 -0.59 6.16
CA GLU A 40 5.07 -0.06 6.97
C GLU A 40 5.07 1.47 6.97
N ASN A 41 6.24 2.10 7.18
CA ASN A 41 6.39 3.55 7.06
C ASN A 41 6.04 4.07 5.67
N ALA A 42 6.46 3.35 4.61
CA ALA A 42 6.13 3.73 3.24
C ALA A 42 4.63 3.67 2.98
N ILE A 43 3.93 2.62 3.43
CA ILE A 43 2.48 2.47 3.31
C ILE A 43 1.75 3.55 4.14
N LEU A 44 2.24 3.84 5.35
CA LEU A 44 1.69 4.87 6.21
C LEU A 44 1.78 6.26 5.56
N ASP A 45 2.94 6.70 5.09
CA ASP A 45 3.03 7.97 4.34
C ASP A 45 2.20 7.89 3.05
N PHE A 46 2.30 6.80 2.29
CA PHE A 46 1.63 6.68 1.01
C PHE A 46 0.12 6.87 1.13
N SER A 47 -0.49 6.23 2.12
CA SER A 47 -1.91 6.31 2.42
C SER A 47 -2.38 7.70 2.87
N ASN A 48 -1.50 8.46 3.54
CA ASN A 48 -1.84 9.79 4.04
C ASN A 48 -1.56 10.92 3.03
N THR A 49 -0.53 10.79 2.18
CA THR A 49 -0.02 11.93 1.41
C THR A 49 -0.04 11.73 -0.11
N THR A 50 -0.33 10.52 -0.62
CA THR A 50 -0.29 10.24 -2.07
C THR A 50 -1.67 10.17 -2.70
N LYS A 51 -1.92 11.00 -3.73
CA LYS A 51 -3.17 10.96 -4.52
C LYS A 51 -3.48 9.59 -5.15
N MET A 52 -2.45 8.82 -5.47
CA MET A 52 -2.56 7.48 -6.05
C MET A 52 -3.31 6.50 -5.12
N TYR A 53 -3.20 6.69 -3.80
CA TYR A 53 -3.89 5.86 -2.81
C TYR A 53 -5.41 5.84 -3.02
N ASN A 54 -5.99 6.99 -3.38
CA ASN A 54 -7.43 7.12 -3.59
C ASN A 54 -7.91 6.58 -4.95
N LYS A 55 -6.99 6.30 -5.89
CA LYS A 55 -7.33 5.86 -7.24
C LYS A 55 -7.43 4.35 -7.40
N TYR A 56 -6.61 3.62 -6.66
CA TYR A 56 -6.46 2.17 -6.83
C TYR A 56 -6.77 1.41 -5.55
N GLN A 57 -7.12 0.14 -5.70
CA GLN A 57 -7.36 -0.77 -4.58
C GLN A 57 -6.16 -1.67 -4.27
N VAL A 58 -5.35 -1.98 -5.28
CA VAL A 58 -4.22 -2.91 -5.14
C VAL A 58 -2.93 -2.22 -5.55
N PHE A 59 -1.91 -2.35 -4.70
CA PHE A 59 -0.59 -1.77 -4.86
C PHE A 59 0.48 -2.86 -4.77
N ARG A 60 1.46 -2.77 -5.66
CA ARG A 60 2.67 -3.56 -5.57
C ARG A 60 3.73 -2.77 -4.80
N VAL A 61 4.33 -3.44 -3.83
CA VAL A 61 5.49 -2.96 -3.10
C VAL A 61 6.72 -3.68 -3.63
N ASN A 62 7.81 -2.95 -3.83
CA ASN A 62 9.10 -3.50 -4.21
C ASN A 62 10.17 -2.91 -3.29
N ILE A 63 11.05 -3.76 -2.78
CA ILE A 63 12.19 -3.34 -1.97
C ILE A 63 13.46 -3.56 -2.79
N LYS A 64 14.39 -2.62 -2.75
CA LYS A 64 15.69 -2.75 -3.40
C LYS A 64 16.82 -2.34 -2.47
N TYR A 65 17.84 -3.18 -2.45
CA TYR A 65 19.16 -2.87 -1.90
C TYR A 65 20.09 -2.73 -3.09
N LEU A 66 20.35 -1.50 -3.50
CA LEU A 66 21.31 -1.23 -4.57
C LEU A 66 22.55 -0.61 -3.94
N ASP A 67 23.74 -1.03 -4.37
CA ASP A 67 25.01 -0.48 -3.89
C ASP A 67 25.07 1.05 -4.05
N ALA A 68 24.46 1.58 -5.13
CA ALA A 68 24.32 3.01 -5.38
C ALA A 68 23.57 3.77 -4.27
N TYR A 69 22.82 3.06 -3.42
CA TYR A 69 22.04 3.59 -2.31
C TYR A 69 22.54 3.12 -0.94
N ASN A 70 23.76 2.59 -0.82
CA ASN A 70 24.36 2.12 0.45
C ASN A 70 24.02 2.99 1.68
N GLY A 71 23.51 2.41 2.77
CA GLY A 71 22.99 3.12 3.94
C GLY A 71 21.55 3.63 3.79
N LEU A 72 20.85 3.23 2.72
CA LEU A 72 19.44 3.54 2.50
C LEU A 72 18.65 2.29 2.10
N ILE A 73 17.45 2.18 2.65
CA ILE A 73 16.44 1.21 2.21
C ILE A 73 15.53 1.88 1.19
N LEU A 74 15.50 1.35 -0.04
CA LEU A 74 14.59 1.81 -1.07
C LEU A 74 13.30 0.97 -1.09
N VAL A 75 12.18 1.60 -0.76
CA VAL A 75 10.83 1.03 -0.93
C VAL A 75 10.11 1.76 -2.06
N MET A 76 9.53 1.02 -2.98
CA MET A 76 8.75 1.55 -4.10
C MET A 76 7.33 1.03 -4.03
N ILE A 77 6.36 1.93 -4.14
CA ILE A 77 4.94 1.62 -4.21
C ILE A 77 4.42 2.08 -5.57
N ASN A 78 3.78 1.17 -6.28
CA ASN A 78 3.12 1.42 -7.55
C ASN A 78 1.74 0.76 -7.59
N GLU A 79 0.87 1.31 -8.40
CA GLU A 79 -0.35 0.66 -8.90
C GLU A 79 -0.05 -0.78 -9.39
N ASN A 80 -0.88 -1.74 -9.00
CA ASN A 80 -0.81 -3.10 -9.53
C ASN A 80 -1.82 -3.28 -10.66
N PHE A 81 -1.35 -3.47 -11.89
CA PHE A 81 -2.21 -3.79 -13.05
C PHE A 81 -2.15 -5.25 -13.46
N ILE A 82 -1.38 -6.06 -12.74
CA ILE A 82 -1.09 -7.42 -13.14
C ILE A 82 -1.95 -8.33 -12.28
N TYR A 83 -2.78 -9.12 -12.96
CA TYR A 83 -3.42 -10.27 -12.35
C TYR A 83 -2.37 -11.32 -12.02
N LEU A 84 -2.52 -11.93 -10.85
CA LEU A 84 -1.68 -12.99 -10.35
C LEU A 84 -2.18 -14.30 -10.92
N LEU A 85 -1.33 -14.95 -11.72
CA LEU A 85 -1.68 -16.20 -12.38
C LEU A 85 -1.62 -17.35 -11.39
N GLU A 86 -2.71 -18.08 -11.28
CA GLU A 86 -2.77 -19.36 -10.60
C GLU A 86 -2.29 -20.44 -11.58
N THR A 87 -1.21 -21.12 -11.20
CA THR A 87 -0.62 -22.23 -11.94
C THR A 87 -0.37 -23.40 -10.99
N GLU A 88 0.02 -24.56 -11.52
CA GLU A 88 0.45 -25.71 -10.70
C GLU A 88 1.64 -25.37 -9.76
N GLU A 89 2.38 -24.29 -10.03
CA GLU A 89 3.52 -23.86 -9.23
C GLU A 89 3.17 -22.83 -8.14
N THR A 90 1.98 -22.23 -8.17
CA THR A 90 1.56 -21.17 -7.22
C THR A 90 0.70 -21.72 -6.09
N VAL A 91 1.17 -22.80 -5.48
CA VAL A 91 0.50 -23.49 -4.37
C VAL A 91 1.08 -23.07 -3.02
N PRO A 92 0.34 -23.21 -1.91
CA PRO A 92 0.87 -22.97 -0.57
C PRO A 92 2.17 -23.76 -0.33
N GLY A 93 3.19 -23.09 0.21
CA GLY A 93 4.54 -23.63 0.40
C GLY A 93 5.52 -23.30 -0.74
N SER A 94 5.04 -22.84 -1.91
CA SER A 94 5.92 -22.37 -2.99
C SER A 94 6.63 -21.05 -2.64
N ILE A 95 7.81 -20.82 -3.22
CA ILE A 95 8.61 -19.61 -2.97
C ILE A 95 8.86 -18.87 -4.29
N GLY A 96 8.68 -17.55 -4.28
CA GLY A 96 9.07 -16.66 -5.37
C GLY A 96 8.17 -16.68 -6.61
N LYS A 97 7.16 -17.56 -6.67
CA LYS A 97 6.23 -17.69 -7.82
C LYS A 97 5.11 -16.65 -7.79
N MET A 98 4.66 -16.27 -6.60
CA MET A 98 3.59 -15.29 -6.35
C MET A 98 4.01 -14.39 -5.18
N PRO A 99 3.45 -13.17 -5.02
CA PRO A 99 3.64 -12.41 -3.79
C PRO A 99 3.28 -13.29 -2.60
N SER A 100 4.15 -13.34 -1.61
CA SER A 100 3.97 -14.19 -0.42
C SER A 100 3.68 -13.36 0.83
N ARG A 101 3.84 -12.04 0.74
CA ARG A 101 3.60 -11.09 1.82
C ARG A 101 2.62 -10.02 1.36
N PHE A 102 1.79 -9.57 2.29
CA PHE A 102 0.80 -8.54 2.02
C PHE A 102 0.43 -7.77 3.30
N ILE A 103 -0.16 -6.58 3.12
CA ILE A 103 -0.80 -5.77 4.14
C ILE A 103 -2.15 -5.30 3.58
N GLU A 104 -3.23 -5.51 4.33
CA GLU A 104 -4.51 -4.87 4.09
C GLU A 104 -4.63 -3.59 4.94
N LYS A 105 -4.84 -2.44 4.30
CA LYS A 105 -5.04 -1.14 4.98
C LYS A 105 -6.22 -0.41 4.36
N ASP A 106 -7.21 -0.03 5.18
CA ASP A 106 -8.40 0.72 4.76
C ASP A 106 -9.13 0.11 3.54
N GLY A 107 -9.22 -1.22 3.47
CA GLY A 107 -9.83 -1.94 2.34
C GLY A 107 -8.99 -1.91 1.05
N LYS A 108 -7.69 -1.67 1.16
CA LYS A 108 -6.72 -1.69 0.06
C LYS A 108 -5.63 -2.72 0.35
N LEU A 109 -5.13 -3.33 -0.71
CA LEU A 109 -4.11 -4.37 -0.65
C LEU A 109 -2.75 -3.84 -1.08
N PHE A 110 -1.75 -4.05 -0.25
CA PHE A 110 -0.34 -3.89 -0.60
C PHE A 110 0.31 -5.27 -0.59
N LEU A 111 1.01 -5.65 -1.66
CA LEU A 111 1.62 -6.97 -1.79
C LEU A 111 3.06 -6.91 -2.32
N TRP A 112 3.89 -7.88 -1.94
CA TRP A 112 5.26 -8.01 -2.45
C TRP A 112 5.75 -9.46 -2.44
N TRP A 113 6.77 -9.70 -3.27
CA TRP A 113 7.48 -10.97 -3.31
C TRP A 113 8.54 -10.97 -2.22
N ASP A 114 8.59 -12.04 -1.43
CA ASP A 114 9.59 -12.29 -0.42
C ASP A 114 10.12 -13.70 -0.60
N ASN A 115 11.39 -13.83 -1.02
CA ASN A 115 12.00 -15.13 -1.31
C ASN A 115 12.33 -15.92 -0.04
N ASP A 116 12.26 -15.30 1.13
CA ASP A 116 12.45 -15.95 2.42
C ASP A 116 11.14 -16.42 3.05
N TYR A 117 9.99 -16.14 2.39
CA TYR A 117 8.67 -16.44 2.90
C TYR A 117 7.85 -17.21 1.87
N ALA A 118 7.42 -18.43 2.22
CA ALA A 118 6.60 -19.25 1.35
C ALA A 118 5.19 -18.68 1.21
N LEU A 119 4.59 -18.88 0.04
CA LEU A 119 3.18 -18.55 -0.22
C LEU A 119 2.28 -19.31 0.76
N THR A 120 1.28 -18.63 1.32
CA THR A 120 0.33 -19.22 2.26
C THR A 120 -1.06 -19.33 1.64
N ALA A 121 -1.89 -20.23 2.16
CA ALA A 121 -3.30 -20.30 1.78
C ALA A 121 -4.05 -19.00 2.14
N GLU A 122 -3.60 -18.29 3.19
CA GLU A 122 -4.12 -16.98 3.56
C GLU A 122 -3.84 -15.93 2.48
N ALA A 123 -2.61 -15.88 1.95
CA ALA A 123 -2.28 -14.97 0.86
C ALA A 123 -3.17 -15.21 -0.38
N LEU A 124 -3.39 -16.47 -0.76
CA LEU A 124 -4.29 -16.83 -1.85
C LEU A 124 -5.74 -16.39 -1.58
N ALA A 125 -6.27 -16.64 -0.38
CA ALA A 125 -7.62 -16.19 -0.01
C ALA A 125 -7.76 -14.66 -0.05
N VAL A 126 -6.70 -13.92 0.31
CA VAL A 126 -6.67 -12.46 0.16
C VAL A 126 -6.66 -12.07 -1.32
N TYR A 127 -5.88 -12.72 -2.17
CA TYR A 127 -5.84 -12.40 -3.60
C TYR A 127 -7.17 -12.70 -4.30
N GLU A 128 -7.86 -13.78 -3.91
CA GLU A 128 -9.23 -14.07 -4.35
C GLU A 128 -10.21 -12.98 -3.92
N LYS A 129 -10.15 -12.54 -2.65
CA LYS A 129 -11.00 -11.45 -2.11
C LYS A 129 -10.88 -10.14 -2.90
N TYR A 130 -9.69 -9.83 -3.43
CA TYR A 130 -9.46 -8.62 -4.24
C TYR A 130 -9.67 -8.85 -5.75
N ASP A 131 -10.12 -10.04 -6.17
CA ASP A 131 -10.36 -10.40 -7.57
C ASP A 131 -9.13 -10.17 -8.46
N ILE A 132 -7.94 -10.50 -7.93
CA ILE A 132 -6.67 -10.36 -8.65
C ILE A 132 -6.06 -11.70 -9.06
N LEU A 133 -6.67 -12.83 -8.70
CA LEU A 133 -6.25 -14.16 -9.17
C LEU A 133 -6.84 -14.46 -10.55
N GLN A 134 -6.06 -15.15 -11.38
CA GLN A 134 -6.50 -15.66 -12.68
C GLN A 134 -6.05 -17.09 -12.89
N ASP A 135 -7.03 -17.96 -13.14
CA ASP A 135 -6.79 -19.29 -13.66
C ASP A 135 -6.13 -19.19 -15.03
N ASP A 136 -5.04 -19.94 -15.23
CA ASP A 136 -4.33 -20.00 -16.50
C ASP A 136 -5.04 -20.87 -17.56
N GLU A 137 -6.22 -21.44 -17.27
CA GLU A 137 -7.01 -22.33 -18.15
C GLU A 137 -6.12 -23.36 -18.89
N ASN A 138 -5.29 -24.12 -18.15
CA ASN A 138 -4.30 -25.06 -18.70
C ASN A 138 -3.26 -24.38 -19.62
N GLY A 139 -2.81 -23.18 -19.26
CA GLY A 139 -1.84 -22.40 -20.03
C GLY A 139 -2.40 -21.59 -21.22
N LEU A 140 -3.73 -21.48 -21.35
CA LEU A 140 -4.40 -20.59 -22.30
C LEU A 140 -4.82 -19.32 -21.57
N LEU A 141 -3.87 -18.42 -21.35
CA LEU A 141 -4.12 -17.11 -20.74
C LEU A 141 -5.26 -16.37 -21.45
N LYS A 142 -6.47 -16.41 -20.86
CA LYS A 142 -7.47 -15.37 -21.08
C LYS A 142 -7.04 -14.18 -20.25
N LEU A 143 -6.18 -13.35 -20.84
CA LEU A 143 -6.11 -11.97 -20.39
C LEU A 143 -7.56 -11.46 -20.36
N PRO A 144 -8.05 -10.90 -19.24
CA PRO A 144 -9.35 -10.28 -19.24
C PRO A 144 -9.32 -9.20 -20.31
N GLU A 145 -10.49 -8.74 -20.74
CA GLU A 145 -10.57 -7.46 -21.45
C GLU A 145 -10.14 -6.34 -20.46
N ILE A 146 -8.85 -6.30 -20.12
CA ILE A 146 -8.21 -5.15 -19.54
C ILE A 146 -8.46 -4.09 -20.59
N ASP A 147 -9.25 -3.08 -20.22
CA ASP A 147 -9.28 -1.87 -21.02
C ASP A 147 -7.83 -1.34 -21.04
N ILE A 148 -7.09 -1.66 -22.10
CA ILE A 148 -5.70 -1.26 -22.35
C ILE A 148 -5.60 0.29 -22.38
N ARG A 149 -6.72 1.00 -22.26
CA ARG A 149 -6.81 2.45 -22.04
C ARG A 149 -6.57 2.88 -20.60
N VAL A 150 -6.43 1.97 -19.62
CA VAL A 150 -5.78 2.30 -18.35
C VAL A 150 -4.30 2.47 -18.64
N LYS A 151 -3.94 3.66 -19.15
CA LYS A 151 -2.57 4.13 -19.16
C LYS A 151 -2.10 4.06 -17.71
N SER A 152 -1.27 3.07 -17.39
CA SER A 152 -0.37 3.20 -16.25
C SER A 152 0.30 4.55 -16.41
N ASP A 153 0.24 5.38 -15.36
CA ASP A 153 0.94 6.65 -15.42
C ASP A 153 2.46 6.46 -15.39
N GLY A 154 2.92 5.21 -15.23
CA GLY A 154 4.30 4.79 -15.14
C GLY A 154 4.98 5.28 -13.85
N LYS A 155 4.24 5.97 -12.97
CA LYS A 155 4.81 6.63 -11.81
C LYS A 155 4.91 5.64 -10.66
N SER A 156 6.09 5.60 -10.08
CA SER A 156 6.36 4.92 -8.83
C SER A 156 6.56 5.98 -7.75
N VAL A 157 5.99 5.74 -6.57
CA VAL A 157 6.32 6.49 -5.37
C VAL A 157 7.44 5.77 -4.68
N ARG A 158 8.55 6.46 -4.47
CA ARG A 158 9.80 5.89 -3.97
C ARG A 158 10.19 6.54 -2.67
N TYR A 159 10.53 5.72 -1.70
CA TYR A 159 10.92 6.09 -0.37
C TYR A 159 12.35 5.63 -0.15
N PHE A 160 13.22 6.58 0.18
CA PHE A 160 14.61 6.34 0.51
C PHE A 160 14.77 6.58 2.00
N PHE A 161 14.70 5.51 2.79
CA PHE A 161 14.83 5.55 4.25
C PHE A 161 16.29 5.44 4.66
N CYS A 162 16.70 6.18 5.69
CA CYS A 162 17.97 5.96 6.36
C CYS A 162 17.92 4.66 7.16
N GLU A 163 18.91 3.78 6.98
CA GLU A 163 18.95 2.47 7.66
C GLU A 163 18.97 2.59 9.19
N ASP A 164 19.62 3.63 9.72
CA ASP A 164 19.74 3.86 11.17
C ASP A 164 18.56 4.62 11.80
N ASP A 165 17.69 5.23 10.98
CA ASP A 165 16.53 5.98 11.44
C ASP A 165 15.48 6.07 10.33
N LEU A 166 14.51 5.14 10.36
CA LEU A 166 13.46 5.01 9.36
C LEU A 166 12.43 6.17 9.41
N THR A 167 12.49 7.05 10.42
CA THR A 167 11.71 8.29 10.39
C THR A 167 12.34 9.35 9.48
N LYS A 168 13.64 9.24 9.19
CA LYS A 168 14.36 10.07 8.23
C LYS A 168 14.30 9.44 6.85
N TYR A 169 13.48 10.00 5.98
CA TYR A 169 13.38 9.51 4.61
C TYR A 169 13.13 10.63 3.59
N LYS A 170 13.38 10.29 2.33
CA LYS A 170 13.02 11.15 1.20
C LYS A 170 12.04 10.42 0.29
N LYS A 171 10.92 11.08 0.03
CA LYS A 171 9.89 10.66 -0.92
C LYS A 171 10.15 11.28 -2.30
N VAL A 172 10.11 10.47 -3.35
CA VAL A 172 10.24 10.89 -4.75
C VAL A 172 9.15 10.23 -5.57
N VAL A 173 8.40 11.02 -6.34
CA VAL A 173 7.44 10.50 -7.33
C VAL A 173 8.07 10.64 -8.71
N SER A 174 8.22 9.52 -9.43
CA SER A 174 8.91 9.50 -10.73
C SER A 174 8.32 8.46 -11.67
N ASP A 175 8.17 8.85 -12.93
CA ASP A 175 7.88 7.99 -14.08
C ASP A 175 9.15 7.40 -14.74
N ARG A 176 10.33 7.86 -14.33
CA ARG A 176 11.62 7.41 -14.84
C ARG A 176 12.10 6.15 -14.12
N GLY A 177 12.79 5.27 -14.86
CA GLY A 177 13.45 4.06 -14.37
C GLY A 177 14.48 4.32 -13.26
N PHE A 178 15.78 4.25 -13.54
CA PHE A 178 16.81 4.56 -12.54
C PHE A 178 16.70 6.03 -12.08
N ILE A 179 16.84 6.28 -10.78
CA ILE A 179 16.92 7.63 -10.21
C ILE A 179 18.26 7.73 -9.47
N GLU A 180 18.95 8.85 -9.60
CA GLU A 180 20.15 9.12 -8.83
C GLU A 180 19.86 9.07 -7.32
N ARG A 181 20.88 8.69 -6.53
CA ARG A 181 20.75 8.69 -5.07
C ARG A 181 20.30 10.07 -4.60
N PRO A 182 19.20 10.19 -3.86
CA PRO A 182 18.76 11.49 -3.39
C PRO A 182 19.72 12.02 -2.34
N ASN A 183 19.95 13.34 -2.36
CA ASN A 183 20.61 14.02 -1.24
C ASN A 183 19.66 13.98 -0.02
N ILE A 184 20.02 13.17 0.97
CA ILE A 184 19.36 12.99 2.27
C ILE A 184 20.46 12.92 3.35
N LYS A 185 20.21 13.56 4.49
CA LYS A 185 21.10 13.50 5.66
C LYS A 185 20.52 12.50 6.65
N CYS A 186 21.22 11.39 6.86
CA CYS A 186 20.85 10.39 7.86
C CYS A 186 21.37 10.73 9.26
N ASP A 187 22.38 11.60 9.31
CA ASP A 187 22.98 12.16 10.53
C ASP A 187 22.29 13.46 10.96
#